data_AF-A0A934BPT0-F1
#
_entry.id   AF-A0A934BPT0-F1
#
_cell.length_a   1.000
_cell.length_b   1.000
_cell.length_c   1.000
_cell.angle_alpha   90.00
_cell.angle_beta   90.00
_cell.angle_gamma   90.00
#
_symmetry.space_group_name_H-M   'P 1'
#
loop_
_entity.id
_entity.type
_entity.pdbx_description
1 polymer ?
#
loop_
_entity_poly.entity_id
_entity_poly.type
_entity_poly.pdbx_seq_one_letter_code
_entity_poly.pdbx_strand_id
1 'polypeptide(L)' 'MSDSLRHEKHDERPLPDPAICRAQRVLPGLIECLVTKPKPHQCPCATFFGNGIFCENPDREAIIARTNAERKTQG' A
#
# COMPACT_ATOMS: atom_id res chain seq x y z
N MET A 1 -2.86 -29.40 25.14
CA MET A 1 -2.24 -29.16 23.82
C MET A 1 -2.20 -27.65 23.66
N SER A 2 -1.11 -27.04 24.09
CA SER A 2 -0.90 -25.59 24.08
C SER A 2 0.01 -25.20 22.92
N ASP A 3 -0.03 -23.92 22.57
CA ASP A 3 0.84 -23.19 21.64
C ASP A 3 0.51 -23.33 20.15
N SER A 4 0.25 -22.28 19.36
CA SER A 4 0.36 -20.84 19.59
C SER A 4 -0.60 -20.15 18.64
N LEU A 5 -1.56 -19.37 19.15
CA LEU A 5 -2.14 -18.28 18.38
C LEU A 5 -1.02 -17.25 18.20
N ARG A 6 -0.22 -17.43 17.14
CA ARG A 6 0.61 -16.36 16.61
C ARG A 6 -0.37 -15.26 16.21
N HIS A 7 -0.65 -14.38 17.17
CA HIS A 7 -0.96 -13.00 16.86
C HIS A 7 0.21 -12.57 15.99
N GLU A 8 -0.02 -12.54 14.69
CA GLU A 8 0.78 -11.79 13.75
C GLU A 8 0.71 -10.37 14.30
N LYS A 9 1.62 -10.06 15.22
CA LYS A 9 1.96 -8.72 15.61
C LYS A 9 2.25 -8.09 14.26
N HIS A 10 1.30 -7.31 13.75
CA HIS A 10 1.59 -6.38 12.67
C HIS A 10 2.72 -5.56 13.27
N ASP A 11 3.95 -5.98 12.99
CA ASP A 11 5.13 -5.21 13.28
C ASP A 11 4.78 -3.81 12.80
N GLU A 12 5.01 -2.83 13.65
CA GLU A 12 4.87 -1.40 13.36
C GLU A 12 5.91 -1.00 12.29
N ARG A 13 5.98 -1.78 11.21
CA ARG A 13 6.78 -1.54 10.03
C ARG A 13 6.36 -0.16 9.57
N PRO A 14 7.31 0.78 9.51
CA PRO A 14 7.00 2.12 9.07
C PRO A 14 6.27 2.01 7.73
N LEU A 15 5.03 2.52 7.69
CA LEU A 15 4.32 2.61 6.44
C LEU A 15 5.21 3.39 5.47
N PRO A 16 5.35 2.93 4.21
CA PRO A 16 6.16 3.65 3.26
C PRO A 16 5.68 5.11 3.17
N ASP A 17 6.64 6.00 2.94
CA ASP A 17 6.36 7.43 2.77
C ASP A 17 5.29 7.58 1.67
N PRO A 18 4.18 8.29 1.90
CA PRO A 18 3.11 8.48 0.94
C PRO A 18 3.53 9.37 -0.23
N ALA A 19 4.66 10.07 -0.16
CA ALA A 19 5.32 10.64 -1.33
C ALA A 19 5.95 9.57 -2.23
N ILE A 20 6.23 8.38 -1.68
CA ILE A 20 6.89 7.25 -2.32
C ILE A 20 5.87 6.16 -2.74
N CYS A 21 4.92 5.81 -1.87
CA CYS A 21 3.88 4.82 -2.10
C CYS A 21 2.49 5.45 -1.90
N ARG A 22 1.75 5.64 -2.99
CA ARG A 22 0.33 5.98 -2.96
C ARG A 22 -0.48 4.79 -3.46
N ALA A 23 -1.67 4.61 -2.92
CA ALA A 23 -2.53 3.49 -3.28
C ALA A 23 -3.97 3.95 -3.50
N GLN A 24 -4.65 3.31 -4.45
CA GLN A 24 -6.06 3.51 -4.70
C GLN A 24 -6.75 2.17 -4.90
N ARG A 25 -7.91 2.01 -4.25
CA ARG A 25 -8.80 0.89 -4.53
C ARG A 25 -9.47 1.10 -5.88
N VAL A 26 -9.35 0.11 -6.75
CA VAL A 26 -10.02 0.08 -8.05
C VAL A 26 -11.26 -0.83 -7.98
N LEU A 27 -11.10 -2.01 -7.39
CA LEU A 27 -12.18 -2.98 -7.15
C LEU A 27 -12.03 -3.61 -5.75
N PRO A 28 -13.07 -4.31 -5.23
CA PRO A 28 -12.89 -5.17 -4.06
C PRO A 28 -11.74 -6.17 -4.30
N GLY A 29 -10.72 -6.13 -3.43
CA GLY A 29 -9.52 -6.95 -3.56
C GLY A 29 -8.47 -6.44 -4.56
N LEU A 30 -8.78 -5.46 -5.41
CA LEU A 30 -7.83 -4.90 -6.39
C LEU A 30 -7.41 -3.48 -6.00
N ILE A 31 -6.13 -3.33 -5.69
CA ILE A 31 -5.55 -2.06 -5.24
C ILE A 31 -4.38 -1.72 -6.13
N GLU A 32 -4.49 -0.59 -6.81
CA GLU A 32 -3.43 -0.04 -7.65
C GLU A 32 -2.48 0.80 -6.81
N CYS A 33 -1.20 0.68 -7.15
CA CYS A 33 -0.12 1.50 -6.63
C CYS A 33 0.08 2.69 -7.57
N LEU A 34 -0.27 3.88 -7.08
CA LEU A 34 -0.18 5.15 -7.79
C LEU A 34 1.26 5.69 -7.78
N VAL A 35 2.22 4.84 -8.14
CA VAL A 35 3.62 5.27 -8.21
C VAL A 35 3.81 6.12 -9.45
N THR A 36 4.27 7.36 -9.27
CA THR A 36 4.63 8.22 -10.40
C THR A 36 5.86 7.63 -11.11
N LYS A 37 5.73 7.41 -12.42
CA LYS A 37 6.91 7.13 -13.25
C LYS A 37 7.91 8.29 -13.08
N PRO A 38 9.22 8.03 -13.01
CA PRO A 38 9.89 6.80 -13.42
C PRO A 38 10.34 5.88 -12.27
N LYS A 39 9.78 6.01 -11.05
CA LYS A 39 10.38 5.37 -9.86
C LYS A 39 9.50 4.32 -9.15
N PRO A 40 8.92 3.34 -9.87
CA PRO A 40 8.13 2.27 -9.26
C PRO A 40 8.90 1.44 -8.24
N HIS A 41 10.22 1.27 -8.43
CA HIS A 41 11.13 0.60 -7.50
C HIS A 41 11.25 1.30 -6.13
N GLN A 42 10.85 2.57 -6.02
CA GLN A 42 10.88 3.26 -4.73
C GLN A 42 9.75 2.81 -3.81
N CYS A 43 8.66 2.28 -4.37
CA CYS A 43 7.60 1.69 -3.55
C CYS A 43 7.85 0.18 -3.40
N PRO A 44 8.34 -0.30 -2.24
CA PRO A 44 8.70 -1.72 -2.09
C PRO A 44 7.51 -2.67 -2.20
N CYS A 45 6.30 -2.12 -2.08
CA CYS A 45 5.04 -2.85 -2.13
C CYS A 45 4.41 -2.84 -3.53
N ALA A 46 5.06 -2.21 -4.52
CA ALA A 46 4.57 -2.15 -5.88
C ALA A 46 4.94 -3.42 -6.64
N THR A 47 3.93 -4.17 -7.06
CA THR A 47 4.05 -5.38 -7.88
C THR A 47 3.55 -5.08 -9.29
N PHE A 48 4.30 -5.52 -10.31
CA PHE A 48 3.88 -5.40 -11.71
C PHE A 48 3.08 -6.62 -12.14
N PHE A 49 1.92 -6.39 -12.74
CA PHE A 49 1.14 -7.45 -13.36
C PHE A 49 0.54 -6.97 -14.68
N GLY A 50 0.98 -7.58 -15.78
CA GLY A 50 0.68 -7.10 -17.14
C GLY A 50 1.15 -5.66 -17.33
N ASN A 51 0.21 -4.74 -17.60
CA ASN A 51 0.48 -3.32 -17.76
C ASN A 51 0.18 -2.48 -16.51
N GLY A 52 -0.26 -3.11 -15.41
CA GLY A 52 -0.65 -2.44 -14.17
C GLY A 52 0.41 -2.52 -13.06
N ILE A 53 0.31 -1.61 -12.09
CA ILE A 53 1.11 -1.60 -10.87
C ILE A 53 0.16 -1.72 -9.68
N PHE A 54 0.32 -2.78 -8.89
CA PHE A 54 -0.57 -3.13 -7.78
C PHE A 54 0.15 -3.04 -6.44
N CYS A 55 -0.58 -2.74 -5.38
CA CYS A 55 -0.01 -2.68 -4.03
C CYS A 55 -0.22 -3.98 -3.26
N GLU A 56 0.86 -4.70 -3.01
CA GLU A 56 0.88 -5.93 -2.22
C GLU A 56 1.40 -5.65 -0.79
N ASN A 57 0.87 -4.61 -0.15
CA ASN A 57 1.17 -4.33 1.26
C ASN A 57 0.05 -4.91 2.16
N PRO A 58 0.37 -5.64 3.24
CA PRO A 58 -0.62 -5.98 4.27
C PRO A 58 -1.35 -4.75 4.82
N ASP A 59 -0.67 -3.61 4.91
CA ASP A 59 -1.20 -2.33 5.40
C ASP A 59 -1.73 -1.41 4.29
N ARG A 60 -2.07 -1.96 3.11
CA ARG A 60 -2.59 -1.21 1.94
C ARG A 60 -3.79 -0.32 2.24
N GLU A 61 -4.67 -0.70 3.17
CA GLU A 61 -5.81 0.14 3.58
C GLU A 61 -5.35 1.44 4.24
N ALA A 62 -4.30 1.38 5.05
CA ALA A 62 -3.72 2.56 5.68
C ALA A 62 -3.06 3.47 4.63
N ILE A 63 -2.40 2.89 3.63
CA ILE A 63 -1.83 3.64 2.50
C ILE A 63 -2.95 4.34 1.70
N ILE A 64 -4.07 3.66 1.43
CA ILE A 64 -5.24 4.25 0.76
C ILE A 64 -5.82 5.40 1.60
N ALA A 65 -6.02 5.18 2.90
CA ALA A 65 -6.58 6.20 3.80
C ALA A 65 -5.70 7.47 3.81
N ARG A 66 -4.37 7.30 3.90
CA ARG A 66 -3.41 8.40 3.82
C ARG A 66 -3.42 9.09 2.45
N THR A 67 -3.43 8.32 1.36
CA THR A 67 -3.52 8.85 -0.02
C THR A 67 -4.77 9.71 -0.18
N ASN A 68 -5.91 9.26 0.35
CA ASN A 68 -7.17 10.00 0.30
C ASN A 68 -7.14 11.27 1.17
N ALA A 69 -6.50 11.22 2.34
CA ALA A 69 -6.34 12.39 3.20
C ALA A 69 -5.49 13.47 2.52
N GLU A 70 -4.37 13.11 1.88
CA GLU A 70 -3.52 14.04 1.13
C GLU A 70 -4.26 14.71 -0.04
N ARG A 71 -5.06 13.94 -0.79
CA ARG A 71 -5.87 14.48 -1.89
C ARG A 71 -6.90 15.51 -1.40
N LYS A 72 -7.46 15.33 -0.21
CA LYS A 72 -8.42 16.28 0.38
C LYS A 72 -7.75 17.58 0.84
N THR A 73 -6.48 17.55 1.24
CA THR A 73 -5.74 18.74 1.68
C THR A 73 -5.18 19.58 0.52
N GLN A 74 -5.18 19.05 -0.71
CA GLN A 74 -4.70 19.74 -1.91
C GLN A 74 -5.83 20.30 -2.79
N GLY A 75 -7.09 20.13 -2.38
CA GLY A 75 -8.29 20.60 -3.09
C GLY A 75 -8.96 21.76 -2.39
#